data_AF-A0A167WFU4-F1
#
_entry.id   AF-A0A167WFU4-F1
#
_cell.length_a   1.000
_cell.length_b   1.000
_cell.length_c   1.000
_cell.angle_alpha   90.00
_cell.angle_beta   90.00
_cell.angle_gamma   90.00
#
_symmetry.space_group_name_H-M   'P 1'
#
loop_
_entity.id
_entity.type
_entity.pdbx_description
1 polymer ?
#
loop_
_entity_poly.entity_id
_entity_poly.type
_entity_poly.pdbx_seq_one_letter_code
_entity_poly.pdbx_strand_id
1 'polypeptide(L)'
;MYQEFSKKGFSVVKNRSDMLACDNSKPILGVFYNDGLPYSKDRENSKELTGSIPNLAEITIRFIDKMKDKPNIFVLQVKSSKVHYVAHVNDITGLLYDQLARDKEVKITIDFAE
;
A
#
# COMPACT_ATOMS: atom_id res chain seq x y z
N MET A 1 16.40 8.34 -9.80
CA MET A 1 14.99 7.95 -10.00
C MET A 1 14.02 8.92 -9.31
N TYR A 2 13.99 9.03 -7.98
CA TYR A 2 13.00 9.88 -7.27
C TYR A 2 12.98 11.35 -7.72
N GLN A 3 14.16 11.96 -7.87
CA GLN A 3 14.28 13.35 -8.36
C GLN A 3 13.60 13.55 -9.73
N GLU A 4 13.66 12.56 -10.62
CA GLU A 4 13.03 12.66 -11.94
C GLU A 4 11.50 12.64 -11.86
N PHE A 5 10.93 11.87 -10.93
CA PHE A 5 9.49 11.91 -10.65
C PHE A 5 9.06 13.23 -10.03
N SER A 6 9.84 13.76 -9.09
CA SER A 6 9.59 15.08 -8.49
C SER A 6 9.63 16.19 -9.56
N LYS A 7 10.61 16.17 -10.47
CA LYS A 7 10.69 17.10 -11.61
C LYS A 7 9.49 16.99 -12.56
N LYS A 8 8.91 15.79 -12.69
CA LYS A 8 7.67 15.54 -13.46
C LYS A 8 6.39 15.87 -12.68
N GLY A 9 6.50 16.48 -11.50
CA GLY A 9 5.37 16.95 -10.71
C GLY A 9 4.73 15.90 -9.81
N PHE A 10 5.36 14.74 -9.60
CA PHE A 10 4.87 13.74 -8.64
C PHE A 10 5.21 14.14 -7.21
N SER A 11 4.28 13.90 -6.30
CA SER A 11 4.56 13.79 -4.88
C SER A 11 5.23 12.44 -4.61
N VAL A 12 6.51 12.47 -4.23
CA VAL A 12 7.25 11.26 -3.87
C VAL A 12 7.18 11.08 -2.37
N VAL A 13 6.50 10.03 -1.89
CA VAL A 13 6.30 9.73 -0.47
C VAL A 13 7.04 8.45 -0.10
N LYS A 14 7.76 8.47 1.03
CA LYS A 14 8.68 7.38 1.39
C LYS A 14 8.38 6.67 2.69
N ASN A 15 7.43 7.16 3.46
CA ASN A 15 6.97 6.54 4.68
C ASN A 15 5.46 6.74 4.85
N ARG A 16 4.89 6.06 5.84
CA ARG A 16 3.47 6.09 6.18
C ARG A 16 2.98 7.51 6.46
N SER A 17 3.72 8.28 7.26
CA SER A 17 3.34 9.65 7.62
C SER A 17 3.31 10.57 6.40
N ASP A 18 4.33 10.51 5.54
CA ASP A 18 4.39 11.28 4.29
C ASP A 18 3.20 10.93 3.38
N MET A 19 2.85 9.65 3.27
CA MET A 19 1.72 9.18 2.48
C MET A 19 0.39 9.73 2.99
N LEU A 20 0.19 9.74 4.31
CA LEU A 20 -1.02 10.23 4.96
C LEU A 20 -1.15 11.76 4.85
N ALA A 21 -0.04 12.49 4.92
CA ALA A 21 0.00 13.95 4.82
C ALA A 21 0.03 14.47 3.38
N CYS A 22 0.23 13.60 2.38
CA CYS A 22 0.40 14.00 0.99
C CYS A 22 -0.88 14.59 0.39
N ASP A 23 -0.70 15.68 -0.36
CA ASP A 23 -1.75 16.30 -1.16
C ASP A 23 -2.24 15.40 -2.30
N ASN A 24 -3.54 15.49 -2.58
CA ASN A 24 -4.24 14.70 -3.59
C ASN A 24 -4.29 15.35 -4.98
N SER A 25 -3.87 16.62 -5.12
CA SER A 25 -3.93 17.31 -6.42
C SER A 25 -2.90 16.79 -7.43
N LYS A 26 -1.76 16.29 -6.95
CA LYS A 26 -0.63 15.80 -7.78
C LYS A 26 -0.62 14.28 -7.92
N PRO A 27 -0.05 13.71 -8.99
CA PRO A 27 0.21 12.27 -9.05
C PRO A 27 1.18 11.86 -7.93
N ILE A 28 1.02 10.65 -7.39
CA ILE A 28 1.77 10.19 -6.21
C ILE A 28 2.62 8.98 -6.59
N LEU A 29 3.89 8.99 -6.20
CA LEU A 29 4.76 7.82 -6.20
C LEU A 29 5.08 7.45 -4.76
N GLY A 30 4.52 6.34 -4.29
CA GLY A 30 4.83 5.77 -2.97
C GLY A 30 5.91 4.69 -3.07
N VAL A 31 7.02 4.86 -2.35
CA VAL A 31 8.08 3.84 -2.24
C VAL A 31 8.51 3.73 -0.78
N PHE A 32 7.96 2.72 -0.09
CA PHE A 32 8.01 2.63 1.37
C PHE A 32 9.10 1.69 1.90
N TYR A 33 9.80 0.99 1.02
CA TYR A 33 10.86 0.05 1.40
C TYR A 33 11.87 -0.12 0.27
N ASN A 34 13.09 -0.55 0.60
CA ASN A 34 14.17 -0.72 -0.39
C ASN A 34 14.00 -2.00 -1.24
N ASP A 35 13.19 -2.94 -0.75
CA ASP A 35 12.83 -4.21 -1.41
C ASP A 35 11.31 -4.44 -1.22
N GLY A 36 10.82 -5.67 -1.37
CA GLY A 36 9.45 -6.03 -1.01
C GLY A 36 9.16 -5.66 0.44
N LEU A 37 8.01 -5.01 0.67
CA LEU A 37 7.52 -4.59 2.00
C LEU A 37 7.65 -5.72 3.03
N PRO A 38 7.84 -5.48 4.33
CA PRO A 38 7.87 -6.56 5.32
C PRO A 38 6.60 -7.43 5.30
N TYR A 39 6.71 -8.68 5.75
CA TYR A 39 5.53 -9.53 5.92
C TYR A 39 4.56 -8.89 6.90
N SER A 40 3.26 -9.13 6.69
CA SER A 40 2.21 -8.45 7.47
C SER A 40 2.39 -8.65 8.97
N LYS A 41 2.74 -9.86 9.40
CA LYS A 41 2.93 -10.16 10.83
C LYS A 41 4.19 -9.54 11.43
N ASP A 42 5.28 -9.49 10.67
CA ASP A 42 6.53 -8.85 11.11
C ASP A 42 6.34 -7.34 11.31
N ARG A 43 5.62 -6.70 10.39
CA ARG A 43 5.25 -5.29 10.51
C ARG A 43 4.45 -5.05 11.79
N GLU A 44 3.40 -5.85 12.04
CA GLU A 44 2.56 -5.74 13.24
C GLU A 44 3.34 -5.88 14.54
N ASN A 45 4.36 -6.74 14.56
CA ASN A 45 5.18 -7.00 15.75
C ASN A 45 6.30 -5.97 15.95
N SER A 46 6.48 -5.01 15.04
CA SER A 46 7.48 -3.95 15.14
C SER A 46 6.84 -2.57 15.16
N LYS A 47 7.05 -1.83 16.26
CA LYS A 47 6.62 -0.43 16.39
C LYS A 47 7.27 0.46 15.33
N GLU A 48 8.54 0.21 15.01
CA GLU A 48 9.27 0.94 13.99
C GLU A 48 8.66 0.72 12.60
N LEU A 49 8.41 -0.53 12.22
CA LEU A 49 7.84 -0.87 10.92
C LEU A 49 6.38 -0.40 10.81
N THR A 50 5.58 -0.56 11.86
CA THR A 50 4.20 -0.07 11.90
C THR A 50 4.14 1.46 11.77
N GLY A 51 5.08 2.19 12.40
CA GLY A 51 5.14 3.64 12.32
C GLY A 51 5.59 4.17 10.95
N SER A 52 6.51 3.46 10.29
CA SER A 52 7.17 3.94 9.06
C SER A 52 6.58 3.38 7.76
N ILE A 53 6.01 2.18 7.77
CA ILE A 53 5.56 1.48 6.55
C ILE A 53 4.03 1.37 6.57
N PRO A 54 3.32 1.86 5.54
CA PRO A 54 1.88 1.67 5.45
C PRO A 54 1.55 0.20 5.14
N ASN A 55 0.45 -0.30 5.67
CA ASN A 55 -0.06 -1.62 5.27
C ASN A 55 -0.89 -1.54 3.97
N LEU A 56 -1.24 -2.70 3.41
CA LEU A 56 -1.98 -2.78 2.14
C LEU A 56 -3.33 -2.06 2.17
N ALA A 57 -4.04 -2.13 3.30
CA ALA A 57 -5.31 -1.45 3.50
C ALA A 57 -5.15 0.07 3.49
N GLU A 58 -4.15 0.61 4.21
CA GLU A 58 -3.85 2.05 4.25
C GLU A 58 -3.49 2.59 2.86
N ILE A 59 -2.70 1.83 2.09
CA ILE A 59 -2.36 2.18 0.71
C ILE A 59 -3.64 2.21 -0.15
N THR A 60 -4.49 1.21 -0.04
CA THR A 60 -5.73 1.08 -0.83
C THR A 60 -6.70 2.23 -0.53
N ILE A 61 -6.93 2.53 0.75
CA ILE A 61 -7.78 3.66 1.19
C ILE A 61 -7.20 4.97 0.64
N ARG A 62 -5.88 5.18 0.73
CA ARG A 62 -5.23 6.38 0.18
C ARG A 62 -5.49 6.54 -1.32
N PHE A 63 -5.43 5.45 -2.09
CA PHE A 63 -5.74 5.48 -3.52
C PHE A 63 -7.22 5.77 -3.78
N ILE A 64 -8.13 5.08 -3.10
CA ILE A 64 -9.58 5.32 -3.22
C ILE A 64 -9.90 6.78 -2.91
N ASP A 65 -9.43 7.31 -1.79
CA ASP A 65 -9.66 8.71 -1.39
C ASP A 65 -9.12 9.73 -2.39
N LYS A 66 -8.06 9.38 -3.14
CA LYS A 66 -7.52 10.26 -4.18
C LYS A 66 -8.40 10.26 -5.43
N MET A 67 -9.06 9.14 -5.72
CA MET A 67 -9.72 8.89 -7.01
C MET A 67 -11.24 9.02 -6.96
N LYS A 68 -11.88 8.77 -5.81
CA LYS A 68 -13.34 8.66 -5.66
C LYS A 68 -14.12 9.90 -6.12
N ASP A 69 -13.56 11.09 -5.95
CA ASP A 69 -14.23 12.36 -6.30
C ASP A 69 -13.84 12.87 -7.70
N LYS A 70 -13.12 12.07 -8.50
CA LYS A 70 -12.73 12.45 -9.86
C LYS A 70 -13.89 12.20 -10.82
N PRO A 71 -14.13 13.12 -11.77
CA PRO A 71 -15.26 13.00 -12.71
C PRO A 71 -15.12 11.85 -13.71
N ASN A 72 -13.92 11.29 -13.85
CA ASN A 72 -13.63 10.23 -14.80
C ASN A 72 -13.55 8.87 -14.10
N ILE A 73 -13.89 7.83 -14.85
CA ILE A 73 -13.66 6.44 -14.43
C ILE A 73 -12.18 6.23 -14.14
N PHE A 74 -11.88 5.49 -13.07
CA PHE A 74 -10.53 5.04 -12.76
C PHE A 74 -10.46 3.52 -12.76
N VAL A 75 -9.25 3.00 -12.95
CA VAL A 75 -8.92 1.59 -12.79
C VAL A 75 -7.88 1.50 -11.68
N LEU A 76 -8.13 0.66 -10.69
CA LEU A 76 -7.21 0.39 -9.59
C LEU A 76 -6.83 -1.09 -9.60
N GLN A 77 -5.54 -1.37 -9.61
CA GLN A 77 -5.02 -2.73 -9.43
C GLN A 77 -4.25 -2.79 -8.11
N VAL A 78 -4.71 -3.65 -7.21
CA VAL A 78 -4.05 -3.92 -5.93
C VAL A 78 -3.47 -5.33 -5.96
N LYS A 79 -2.21 -5.49 -5.52
CA LYS A 79 -1.51 -6.78 -5.49
C LYS A 79 -0.84 -7.01 -4.14
N SER A 80 -1.28 -8.05 -3.43
CA SER A 80 -0.54 -8.61 -2.30
C SER A 80 0.51 -9.61 -2.81
N SER A 81 1.74 -9.14 -3.07
CA SER A 81 2.82 -10.00 -3.59
C SER A 81 3.37 -10.97 -2.54
N LYS A 82 3.22 -10.66 -1.25
CA LYS A 82 3.85 -11.44 -0.19
C LYS A 82 3.26 -12.83 0.00
N VAL A 83 1.98 -13.03 -0.32
CA VAL A 83 1.35 -14.37 -0.36
C VAL A 83 2.15 -15.34 -1.23
N HIS A 84 2.67 -14.90 -2.37
CA HIS A 84 3.53 -15.72 -3.23
C HIS A 84 4.91 -15.97 -2.62
N TYR A 85 5.51 -14.96 -1.99
CA TYR A 85 6.86 -15.06 -1.42
C TYR A 85 6.91 -16.05 -0.27
N VAL A 86 5.96 -15.95 0.66
CA VAL A 86 5.84 -16.85 1.81
C VAL A 86 5.50 -18.29 1.39
N ALA A 87 4.73 -18.45 0.31
CA ALA A 87 4.47 -19.76 -0.27
C ALA A 87 5.76 -20.44 -0.79
N HIS A 88 6.63 -19.70 -1.49
CA HIS A 88 7.91 -20.24 -1.99
C HIS A 88 8.86 -20.72 -0.91
N VAL A 89 8.78 -20.13 0.29
CA VAL A 89 9.62 -20.50 1.43
C VAL A 89 8.91 -21.46 2.40
N ASN A 90 7.73 -21.96 2.04
CA ASN A 90 6.92 -22.87 2.85
C ASN A 90 6.58 -22.34 4.26
N ASP A 91 6.39 -21.02 4.39
CA ASP A 91 5.99 -20.39 5.65
C ASP A 91 4.46 -20.25 5.70
N ILE A 92 3.81 -21.21 6.37
CA ILE A 92 2.35 -21.25 6.53
C ILE A 92 1.82 -20.07 7.36
N THR A 93 2.61 -19.59 8.32
CA THR A 93 2.22 -18.49 9.20
C THR A 93 2.27 -17.18 8.42
N GLY A 94 3.34 -16.94 7.68
CA GLY A 94 3.44 -15.83 6.74
C GLY A 94 2.31 -15.85 5.70
N LEU A 95 2.03 -17.03 5.12
CA LEU A 95 0.95 -17.21 4.14
C LEU A 95 -0.41 -16.81 4.68
N LEU A 96 -0.76 -17.30 5.87
CA LEU A 96 -2.05 -16.98 6.50
C LEU A 96 -2.19 -15.47 6.74
N TYR A 97 -1.18 -14.83 7.34
CA TYR A 97 -1.30 -13.42 7.70
C TYR A 97 -1.26 -12.47 6.49
N ASP A 98 -0.48 -12.75 5.45
CA ASP A 98 -0.50 -11.96 4.23
C ASP A 98 -1.78 -12.18 3.39
N GLN A 99 -2.41 -13.36 3.50
CA GLN A 99 -3.73 -13.61 2.93
C GLN A 99 -4.83 -12.84 3.68
N LEU A 100 -4.77 -12.78 5.01
CA LEU A 100 -5.68 -11.96 5.83
C LEU A 100 -5.52 -10.46 5.55
N ALA A 101 -4.29 -9.99 5.32
CA ALA A 101 -4.06 -8.60 4.93
C ALA A 101 -4.69 -8.27 3.56
N ARG A 102 -4.67 -9.22 2.63
CA ARG A 102 -5.38 -9.12 1.34
C ARG A 102 -6.91 -9.15 1.53
N ASP A 103 -7.43 -10.02 2.39
CA ASP A 103 -8.88 -10.10 2.65
C ASP A 103 -9.44 -8.76 3.16
N LYS A 104 -8.72 -8.11 4.09
CA LYS A 104 -9.05 -6.74 4.56
C LYS A 104 -9.09 -5.73 3.42
N GLU A 105 -8.16 -5.82 2.47
CA GLU A 105 -8.13 -4.95 1.30
C GLU A 105 -9.32 -5.21 0.36
N VAL A 106 -9.64 -6.47 0.10
CA VAL A 106 -10.82 -6.84 -0.71
C VAL A 106 -12.09 -6.29 -0.09
N LYS A 107 -12.24 -6.41 1.25
CA LYS A 107 -13.38 -5.82 1.96
C LYS A 107 -13.47 -4.31 1.74
N ILE A 108 -12.37 -3.57 1.89
CA ILE A 108 -12.34 -2.11 1.67
C ILE A 108 -12.78 -1.77 0.24
N THR A 109 -12.32 -2.54 -0.74
CA THR A 109 -12.65 -2.32 -2.15
C THR A 109 -14.12 -2.63 -2.45
N ILE A 110 -14.70 -3.67 -1.84
CA ILE A 110 -16.13 -3.97 -1.94
C ILE A 110 -16.96 -2.88 -1.25
N ASP A 111 -16.61 -2.51 -0.02
CA ASP A 111 -17.32 -1.47 0.75
C ASP A 111 -17.31 -0.10 0.05
N PHE A 112 -16.31 0.17 -0.80
CA PHE A 112 -16.27 1.36 -1.64
C PHE A 112 -17.15 1.26 -2.89
N ALA A 113 -17.33 0.05 -3.42
CA ALA A 113 -18.06 -0.20 -4.65
C ALA A 113 -19.59 -0.31 -4.45
N GLU A 114 -20.03 -0.59 -3.22
CA GLU A 114 -21.45 -0.61 -2.79
C GLU A 114 -21.93 0.75 -2.30
#